data_AF-A0A5B0KRC1-F1
#
_entry.id   AF-A0A5B0KRC1-F1
#
_cell.length_a   1.000
_cell.length_b   1.000
_cell.length_c   1.000
_cell.angle_alpha   90.00
_cell.angle_beta   90.00
_cell.angle_gamma   90.00
#
_symmetry.space_group_name_H-M   'P 1'
#
loop_
_entity.id
_entity.type
_entity.pdbx_description
1 polymer ?
#
loop_
_entity_poly.entity_id
_entity_poly.type
_entity_poly.pdbx_seq_one_letter_code
_entity_poly.pdbx_strand_id
1 'polypeptide(L)'
;MAITDAQRAARAGRIGSSDATRIMAGDWLNLWREKTGRSAPADLDLVAAVQIGIATEHLHPRFVEKATGLPCVPAERTWVHPEHDWMVAHPDFLTWEGDTDTGEPDTLVEAKFTGGFQTDAELAQRYHWQVQHQLVVTGLDRAMLSILRPTGHALVRVPRREADCGRLMETLDAFWWHVANDVEPGDPLPAEAPAYETRRVVDMARHNRFAALAAELVDRRAAALAVREAEAALKALMPADARIAFVAGEEPGRGLYLARDREGRLSLRYGAPPRRALDTAEPWRPATADPSPDPSLDAVLSGGWGEGRDERY
;
A
#
# COMPACT_ATOMS: atom_id res chain seq x y z
N MET A 1 0.87 -23.20 16.79
CA MET A 1 0.54 -24.58 17.16
C MET A 1 -0.94 -24.73 16.92
N ALA A 2 -1.39 -25.90 16.45
CA ALA A 2 -2.83 -26.15 16.45
C ALA A 2 -3.37 -25.96 17.88
N ILE A 3 -4.48 -25.23 18.01
CA ILE A 3 -5.09 -24.99 19.32
C ILE A 3 -5.41 -26.35 19.98
N THR A 4 -4.97 -26.51 21.23
CA THR A 4 -5.15 -27.76 21.98
C THR A 4 -6.64 -27.96 22.33
N ASP A 5 -7.07 -29.19 22.58
CA ASP A 5 -8.47 -29.46 22.96
C ASP A 5 -8.86 -28.75 24.26
N ALA A 6 -7.92 -28.57 25.18
CA ALA A 6 -8.10 -27.76 26.39
C ALA A 6 -8.35 -26.28 26.05
N GLN A 7 -7.64 -25.72 25.07
CA GLN A 7 -7.88 -24.37 24.58
C GLN A 7 -9.19 -24.27 23.79
N ARG A 8 -9.61 -25.31 23.05
CA ARG A 8 -10.94 -25.35 22.39
C ARG A 8 -12.05 -25.34 23.44
N ALA A 9 -11.93 -26.15 24.49
CA ALA A 9 -12.88 -26.17 25.60
C ALA A 9 -12.91 -24.84 26.37
N ALA A 10 -11.75 -24.20 26.59
CA ALA A 10 -11.68 -22.89 27.24
C ALA A 10 -12.30 -21.75 26.41
N ARG A 11 -12.47 -21.94 25.10
CA ARG A 11 -13.13 -21.02 24.17
C ARG A 11 -14.63 -21.28 24.00
N ALA A 12 -15.11 -22.46 24.37
CA ALA A 12 -16.53 -22.74 24.43
C ALA A 12 -17.14 -21.88 25.55
N GLY A 13 -17.99 -20.92 25.19
CA GLY A 13 -18.55 -19.96 26.15
C GLY A 13 -17.66 -18.75 26.48
N ARG A 14 -16.65 -18.43 25.65
CA ARG A 14 -15.87 -17.19 25.74
C ARG A 14 -15.67 -16.55 24.38
N ILE A 15 -15.28 -15.29 24.34
CA ILE A 15 -14.93 -14.54 23.13
C ILE A 15 -13.41 -14.49 22.99
N GLY A 16 -12.89 -15.12 21.93
CA GLY A 16 -11.49 -15.07 21.55
C GLY A 16 -11.20 -13.96 20.53
N SER A 17 -9.91 -13.65 20.31
CA SER A 17 -9.49 -12.60 19.37
C SER A 17 -9.95 -12.84 17.92
N SER A 18 -10.05 -14.09 17.46
CA SER A 18 -10.60 -14.40 16.14
C SER A 18 -12.11 -14.15 16.05
N ASP A 19 -12.83 -14.26 17.17
CA ASP A 19 -14.27 -14.02 17.23
C ASP A 19 -14.54 -12.51 17.12
N ALA A 20 -13.67 -11.68 17.72
CA ALA A 20 -13.74 -10.23 17.57
C ALA A 20 -13.75 -9.78 16.10
N THR A 21 -12.93 -10.39 15.24
CA THR A 21 -12.95 -10.07 13.80
C THR A 21 -14.33 -10.33 13.18
N ARG A 22 -15.03 -11.40 13.59
CA ARG A 22 -16.37 -11.74 13.08
C ARG A 22 -17.44 -10.81 13.64
N ILE A 23 -17.37 -10.51 14.94
CA ILE A 23 -18.28 -9.58 15.62
C ILE A 23 -18.18 -8.19 14.99
N MET A 24 -16.96 -7.70 14.77
CA MET A 24 -16.72 -6.41 14.12
C MET A 24 -17.09 -6.42 12.64
N ALA A 25 -17.09 -7.57 11.98
CA ALA A 25 -17.59 -7.72 10.61
C ALA A 25 -19.13 -7.83 10.52
N GLY A 26 -19.84 -7.83 11.64
CA GLY A 26 -21.31 -7.94 11.69
C GLY A 26 -21.85 -9.37 11.60
N ASP A 27 -21.00 -10.40 11.71
CA ASP A 27 -21.41 -11.82 11.67
C ASP A 27 -21.93 -12.29 13.05
N TRP A 28 -22.93 -11.59 13.59
CA TRP A 28 -23.41 -11.82 14.96
C TRP A 28 -24.27 -13.07 15.03
N LEU A 29 -25.23 -13.25 14.12
CA LEU A 29 -26.18 -14.34 14.18
C LEU A 29 -25.50 -15.71 14.10
N ASN A 30 -24.56 -15.90 13.17
CA ASN A 30 -23.86 -17.18 13.02
C ASN A 30 -22.94 -17.45 14.21
N LEU A 31 -22.18 -16.45 14.65
CA LEU A 31 -21.31 -16.60 15.81
C LEU A 31 -22.12 -16.87 17.09
N TRP A 32 -23.26 -16.22 17.29
CA TRP A 32 -24.14 -16.47 18.43
C TRP A 32 -24.67 -17.92 18.43
N ARG A 33 -25.07 -18.44 17.26
CA ARG A 33 -25.47 -19.86 17.12
C ARG A 33 -24.33 -20.81 17.49
N GLU A 34 -23.09 -20.51 17.10
CA GLU A 34 -21.93 -21.29 17.51
C GLU A 34 -21.68 -21.19 19.03
N LYS A 35 -21.71 -19.98 19.60
CA LYS A 35 -21.44 -19.74 21.03
C LYS A 35 -22.49 -20.34 21.96
N THR A 36 -23.72 -20.47 21.47
CA THR A 36 -24.85 -21.08 22.20
C THR A 36 -25.08 -22.57 21.85
N GLY A 37 -24.20 -23.17 21.04
CA GLY A 37 -24.27 -24.60 20.71
C GLY A 37 -25.37 -25.00 19.73
N ARG A 38 -26.02 -24.04 19.06
CA ARG A 38 -27.03 -24.27 18.01
C ARG A 38 -26.41 -24.62 16.65
N SER A 39 -25.14 -24.25 16.44
CA SER A 39 -24.36 -24.63 15.26
C SER A 39 -22.99 -25.14 15.70
N ALA A 40 -22.46 -26.11 14.97
CA ALA A 40 -21.05 -26.48 15.11
C ALA A 40 -20.16 -25.39 14.50
N PRO A 41 -18.95 -25.17 15.04
CA PRO A 41 -17.92 -24.38 14.36
C PRO A 41 -17.56 -24.99 13.00
N ALA A 42 -17.06 -24.16 12.08
CA ALA A 42 -16.57 -24.66 10.80
C ALA A 42 -15.41 -25.65 10.97
N ASP A 43 -15.46 -26.75 10.22
CA ASP A 43 -14.35 -27.69 10.11
C ASP A 43 -13.26 -27.11 9.18
N LEU A 44 -12.03 -27.02 9.69
CA LEU A 44 -10.89 -26.44 9.01
C LEU A 44 -9.78 -27.46 8.70
N ASP A 45 -10.00 -28.75 8.97
CA ASP A 45 -8.96 -29.78 8.88
C ASP A 45 -8.40 -29.95 7.46
N LEU A 46 -9.22 -29.73 6.44
CA LEU A 46 -8.82 -29.82 5.03
C LEU A 46 -8.81 -28.45 4.31
N VAL A 47 -8.74 -27.35 5.06
CA VAL A 47 -8.54 -26.02 4.48
C VAL A 47 -7.04 -25.77 4.31
N ALA A 48 -6.54 -25.93 3.09
CA ALA A 48 -5.10 -25.87 2.77
C ALA A 48 -4.39 -24.63 3.36
N ALA A 49 -5.00 -23.44 3.26
CA ALA A 49 -4.41 -22.21 3.80
C ALA A 49 -4.22 -22.27 5.33
N VAL A 50 -5.17 -22.87 6.05
CA VAL A 50 -5.09 -23.06 7.52
C VAL A 50 -4.00 -24.07 7.85
N GLN A 51 -3.97 -25.21 7.16
CA GLN A 51 -2.98 -26.27 7.41
C GLN A 51 -1.56 -25.81 7.11
N ILE A 52 -1.35 -25.04 6.03
CA ILE A 52 -0.04 -24.44 5.73
C ILE A 52 0.33 -23.42 6.81
N GLY A 53 -0.62 -22.60 7.27
CA GLY A 53 -0.40 -21.69 8.39
C GLY A 53 0.09 -22.42 9.64
N ILE A 54 -0.61 -23.48 10.05
CA ILE A 54 -0.21 -24.32 11.20
C ILE A 54 1.19 -24.91 11.01
N ALA A 55 1.45 -25.48 9.83
CA ALA A 55 2.74 -26.11 9.53
C ALA A 55 3.91 -25.11 9.50
N THR A 56 3.65 -23.84 9.16
CA THR A 56 4.68 -22.81 8.99
C THR A 56 4.80 -21.84 10.15
N GLU A 57 3.88 -21.87 11.12
CA GLU A 57 3.82 -20.92 12.23
C GLU A 57 5.14 -20.82 13.03
N HIS A 58 5.80 -21.95 13.28
CA HIS A 58 7.06 -22.03 14.01
C HIS A 58 8.24 -21.32 13.32
N LEU A 59 8.08 -20.89 12.06
CA LEU A 59 9.08 -20.09 11.35
C LEU A 59 9.04 -18.61 11.73
N HIS A 60 7.89 -18.11 12.19
CA HIS A 60 7.69 -16.69 12.47
C HIS A 60 8.70 -16.11 13.48
N PRO A 61 9.02 -16.77 14.60
CA PRO A 61 10.03 -16.28 15.54
C PRO A 61 11.36 -15.93 14.89
N ARG A 62 11.89 -16.82 14.04
CA ARG A 62 13.17 -16.63 13.35
C ARG A 62 13.15 -15.43 12.40
N PHE A 63 12.04 -15.22 11.71
CA PHE A 63 11.89 -14.08 10.81
C PHE A 63 11.71 -12.76 11.57
N VAL A 64 10.98 -12.77 12.68
CA VAL A 64 10.83 -11.61 13.57
C VAL A 64 12.16 -11.23 14.19
N GLU A 65 12.91 -12.21 14.71
CA GLU A 65 14.26 -12.01 15.25
C GLU A 65 15.21 -11.43 14.20
N LYS A 66 15.20 -11.98 12.99
CA LYS A 66 16.00 -11.46 11.87
C LYS A 66 15.63 -10.01 11.51
N ALA A 67 14.35 -9.65 11.58
CA ALA A 67 13.85 -8.33 11.19
C ALA A 67 14.09 -7.26 12.26
N THR A 68 14.06 -7.64 13.54
CA THR A 68 14.10 -6.70 14.68
C THR A 68 15.44 -6.71 15.42
N GLY A 69 16.21 -7.80 15.34
CA GLY A 69 17.36 -8.04 16.19
C GLY A 69 17.01 -8.48 17.62
N LEU A 70 15.73 -8.65 17.94
CA LEU A 70 15.23 -8.95 19.28
C LEU A 70 14.64 -10.37 19.33
N PRO A 71 14.79 -11.11 20.44
CA PRO A 71 14.23 -12.46 20.57
C PRO A 71 12.71 -12.48 20.38
N CYS A 72 12.18 -13.57 19.83
CA CYS A 72 10.75 -13.79 19.66
C CYS A 72 10.37 -15.14 20.25
N VAL A 73 9.54 -15.14 21.28
CA VAL A 73 9.25 -16.32 22.11
C VAL A 73 7.78 -16.72 22.02
N PRO A 74 7.42 -18.01 22.11
CA PRO A 74 6.03 -18.45 22.14
C PRO A 74 5.23 -17.83 23.30
N ALA A 75 3.98 -17.45 23.02
CA ALA A 75 3.04 -17.05 24.05
C ALA A 75 2.37 -18.31 24.65
N GLU A 76 2.94 -18.84 25.73
CA GLU A 76 2.53 -20.16 26.26
C GLU A 76 1.22 -20.14 27.08
N ARG A 77 0.80 -18.98 27.58
CA ARG A 77 -0.40 -18.86 28.44
C ARG A 77 -1.65 -18.46 27.66
N THR A 78 -2.80 -18.72 28.25
CA THR A 78 -4.06 -18.07 27.85
C THR A 78 -4.24 -16.85 28.71
N TRP A 79 -4.50 -15.69 28.11
CA TRP A 79 -4.86 -14.48 28.85
C TRP A 79 -6.37 -14.39 28.98
N VAL A 80 -6.81 -13.98 30.16
CA VAL A 80 -8.20 -13.63 30.46
C VAL A 80 -8.20 -12.15 30.80
N HIS A 81 -9.17 -11.40 30.29
CA HIS A 81 -9.26 -9.98 30.59
C HIS A 81 -9.48 -9.79 32.10
N PRO A 82 -8.77 -8.84 32.74
CA PRO A 82 -8.78 -8.69 34.21
C PRO A 82 -10.18 -8.41 34.78
N GLU A 83 -11.05 -7.74 34.01
CA GLU A 83 -12.40 -7.35 34.44
C GLU A 83 -13.53 -8.13 33.73
N HIS A 84 -13.20 -8.91 32.68
CA HIS A 84 -14.19 -9.58 31.82
C HIS A 84 -13.79 -11.03 31.57
N ASP A 85 -14.26 -11.94 32.42
CA ASP A 85 -13.89 -13.37 32.42
C ASP A 85 -14.30 -14.15 31.14
N TRP A 86 -15.26 -13.60 30.40
CA TRP A 86 -15.72 -14.09 29.10
C TRP A 86 -14.80 -13.68 27.94
N MET A 87 -13.85 -12.76 28.15
CA MET A 87 -12.94 -12.27 27.10
C MET A 87 -11.55 -12.88 27.26
N VAL A 88 -11.06 -13.57 26.22
CA VAL A 88 -9.76 -14.26 26.26
C VAL A 88 -8.92 -14.01 25.02
N ALA A 89 -7.60 -14.18 25.17
CA ALA A 89 -6.66 -14.08 24.08
C ALA A 89 -5.62 -15.20 24.15
N HIS A 90 -5.28 -15.71 22.96
CA HIS A 90 -4.16 -16.62 22.74
C HIS A 90 -3.28 -15.98 21.66
N PRO A 91 -2.38 -15.05 22.04
CA PRO A 91 -1.34 -14.58 21.15
C PRO A 91 -0.44 -15.74 20.69
N ASP A 92 0.13 -15.63 19.49
CA ASP A 92 1.04 -16.66 18.98
C ASP A 92 2.43 -16.54 19.61
N PHE A 93 3.00 -15.33 19.59
CA PHE A 93 4.32 -15.04 20.11
C PHE A 93 4.38 -13.69 20.82
N LEU A 94 5.47 -13.49 21.56
CA LEU A 94 5.83 -12.26 22.24
C LEU A 94 7.26 -11.86 21.87
N THR A 95 7.53 -10.57 21.85
CA THR A 95 8.86 -10.01 21.62
C THR A 95 9.02 -8.73 22.45
N TRP A 96 10.16 -8.07 22.27
CA TRP A 96 10.48 -6.79 22.88
C TRP A 96 10.44 -5.70 21.81
N GLU A 97 10.25 -4.45 22.22
CA GLU A 97 10.44 -3.31 21.34
C GLU A 97 11.35 -2.25 21.99
N GLY A 98 12.60 -2.19 21.52
CA GLY A 98 13.64 -1.28 22.02
C GLY A 98 15.03 -1.82 21.69
N ASP A 99 16.08 -1.26 22.31
CA ASP A 99 17.47 -1.75 22.13
C ASP A 99 17.87 -2.85 23.14
N THR A 100 16.94 -3.33 23.97
CA THR A 100 17.23 -4.29 25.04
C THR A 100 16.14 -5.35 25.16
N ASP A 101 16.56 -6.62 25.29
CA ASP A 101 15.73 -7.80 25.59
C ASP A 101 15.59 -8.04 27.11
N THR A 102 15.77 -6.99 27.91
CA THR A 102 15.77 -7.08 29.38
C THR A 102 14.35 -6.95 29.93
N GLY A 103 13.85 -7.98 30.62
CA GLY A 103 12.56 -7.98 31.29
C GLY A 103 11.52 -8.87 30.60
N GLU A 104 10.24 -8.71 30.97
CA GLU A 104 9.15 -9.41 30.30
C GLU A 104 8.92 -8.86 28.89
N PRO A 105 8.57 -9.70 27.90
CA PRO A 105 8.18 -9.24 26.58
C PRO A 105 7.02 -8.24 26.64
N ASP A 106 7.13 -7.12 25.92
CA ASP A 106 6.16 -6.01 25.93
C ASP A 106 5.37 -5.86 24.62
N THR A 107 5.65 -6.71 23.63
CA THR A 107 5.11 -6.60 22.28
C THR A 107 4.52 -7.93 21.81
N LEU A 108 3.24 -7.91 21.41
CA LEU A 108 2.57 -9.07 20.83
C LEU A 108 3.03 -9.32 19.40
N VAL A 109 3.07 -10.58 19.00
CA VAL A 109 3.31 -10.97 17.62
C VAL A 109 2.21 -11.92 17.18
N GLU A 110 1.39 -11.45 16.24
CA GLU A 110 0.36 -12.25 15.57
C GLU A 110 0.95 -12.82 14.27
N ALA A 111 0.94 -14.13 14.10
CA ALA A 111 1.55 -14.83 12.99
C ALA A 111 0.51 -15.22 11.94
N LYS A 112 0.70 -14.77 10.70
CA LYS A 112 -0.17 -15.11 9.58
C LYS A 112 0.61 -15.61 8.38
N PHE A 113 0.23 -16.79 7.89
CA PHE A 113 0.58 -17.21 6.55
C PHE A 113 -0.47 -16.72 5.55
N THR A 114 -0.02 -16.23 4.38
CA THR A 114 -0.89 -15.90 3.27
C THR A 114 -0.27 -16.30 1.93
N GLY A 115 -1.08 -16.94 1.09
CA GLY A 115 -0.73 -17.22 -0.32
C GLY A 115 -1.33 -16.21 -1.31
N GLY A 116 -2.07 -15.21 -0.81
CA GLY A 116 -2.82 -14.26 -1.65
C GLY A 116 -2.00 -13.04 -2.08
N PHE A 117 -2.58 -12.25 -3.00
CA PHE A 117 -2.01 -11.00 -3.52
C PHE A 117 -2.24 -9.78 -2.61
N GLN A 118 -2.81 -9.97 -1.43
CA GLN A 118 -3.08 -8.90 -0.47
C GLN A 118 -1.77 -8.26 0.00
N THR A 119 -1.75 -6.93 -0.04
CA THR A 119 -0.66 -6.11 0.49
C THR A 119 -0.56 -6.26 2.01
N ASP A 120 0.61 -5.90 2.56
CA ASP A 120 0.83 -5.88 4.00
C ASP A 120 -0.16 -4.97 4.74
N ALA A 121 -0.54 -3.85 4.11
CA ALA A 121 -1.52 -2.89 4.63
C ALA A 121 -2.93 -3.49 4.73
N GLU A 122 -3.40 -4.16 3.66
CA GLU A 122 -4.72 -4.80 3.64
C GLU A 122 -4.81 -5.93 4.67
N LEU A 123 -3.72 -6.67 4.91
CA LEU A 123 -3.66 -7.70 5.94
C LEU A 123 -3.67 -7.10 7.34
N ALA A 124 -2.93 -6.02 7.57
CA ALA A 124 -2.97 -5.30 8.84
C ALA A 124 -4.36 -4.73 9.14
N GLN A 125 -5.06 -4.23 8.12
CA GLN A 125 -6.46 -3.80 8.24
C GLN A 125 -7.38 -4.99 8.57
N ARG A 126 -7.25 -6.10 7.83
CA ARG A 126 -8.06 -7.32 8.04
C ARG A 126 -7.93 -7.88 9.46
N TYR A 127 -6.71 -7.90 9.99
CA TYR A 127 -6.42 -8.45 11.32
C TYR A 127 -6.40 -7.38 12.42
N HIS A 128 -6.75 -6.12 12.12
CA HIS A 128 -6.73 -5.03 13.09
C HIS A 128 -7.54 -5.36 14.34
N TRP A 129 -8.81 -5.74 14.18
CA TRP A 129 -9.69 -6.05 15.31
C TRP A 129 -9.22 -7.25 16.14
N GLN A 130 -8.63 -8.26 15.49
CA GLN A 130 -8.02 -9.40 16.18
C GLN A 130 -6.85 -8.93 17.07
N VAL A 131 -5.99 -8.07 16.55
CA VAL A 131 -4.81 -7.57 17.26
C VAL A 131 -5.22 -6.59 18.39
N GLN A 132 -6.16 -5.67 18.13
CA GLN A 132 -6.70 -4.78 19.18
C GLN A 132 -7.35 -5.59 20.32
N HIS A 133 -8.06 -6.67 20.01
CA HIS A 133 -8.61 -7.56 21.04
C HIS A 133 -7.51 -8.15 21.91
N GLN A 134 -6.44 -8.66 21.31
CA GLN A 134 -5.31 -9.21 22.07
C GLN A 134 -4.66 -8.15 22.96
N LEU A 135 -4.45 -6.94 22.44
CA LEU A 135 -3.92 -5.81 23.21
C LEU A 135 -4.83 -5.44 24.39
N VAL A 136 -6.15 -5.42 24.21
CA VAL A 136 -7.12 -5.17 25.30
C VAL A 136 -7.04 -6.25 26.37
N VAL A 137 -7.08 -7.53 26.00
CA VAL A 137 -7.03 -8.64 26.96
C VAL A 137 -5.69 -8.70 27.71
N THR A 138 -4.59 -8.44 27.02
CA THR A 138 -3.25 -8.59 27.61
C THR A 138 -2.80 -7.36 28.40
N GLY A 139 -3.41 -6.19 28.14
CA GLY A 139 -2.96 -4.91 28.69
C GLY A 139 -1.68 -4.37 28.03
N LEU A 140 -1.22 -4.97 26.93
CA LEU A 140 -0.06 -4.49 26.19
C LEU A 140 -0.46 -3.37 25.22
N ASP A 141 0.52 -2.52 24.89
CA ASP A 141 0.31 -1.35 24.01
C ASP A 141 0.82 -1.56 22.58
N ARG A 142 1.57 -2.65 22.35
CA ARG A 142 2.34 -2.86 21.13
C ARG A 142 2.08 -4.25 20.57
N ALA A 143 1.85 -4.29 19.26
CA ALA A 143 1.77 -5.54 18.52
C ALA A 143 2.43 -5.41 17.14
N MET A 144 2.83 -6.55 16.61
CA MET A 144 3.32 -6.73 15.26
C MET A 144 2.54 -7.85 14.58
N LEU A 145 2.12 -7.60 13.35
CA LEU A 145 1.61 -8.62 12.45
C LEU A 145 2.80 -9.18 11.64
N SER A 146 3.17 -10.42 11.93
CA SER A 146 4.21 -11.16 11.23
C SER A 146 3.58 -11.92 10.08
N ILE A 147 3.88 -11.52 8.85
CA ILE A 147 3.24 -12.03 7.63
C ILE A 147 4.24 -12.88 6.86
N LEU A 148 3.97 -14.18 6.76
CA LEU A 148 4.74 -15.12 5.97
C LEU A 148 4.05 -15.39 4.63
N ARG A 149 4.84 -15.34 3.56
CA ARG A 149 4.44 -15.65 2.19
C ARG A 149 5.43 -16.64 1.58
N PRO A 150 5.05 -17.38 0.52
CA PRO A 150 6.01 -18.20 -0.22
C PRO A 150 7.23 -17.43 -0.73
N THR A 151 7.07 -16.12 -1.01
CA THR A 151 8.10 -15.26 -1.59
C THR A 151 8.89 -14.45 -0.55
N GLY A 152 8.49 -14.44 0.72
CA GLY A 152 9.17 -13.62 1.72
C GLY A 152 8.38 -13.43 3.01
N HIS A 153 8.91 -12.55 3.86
CA HIS A 153 8.35 -12.19 5.16
C HIS A 153 8.23 -10.67 5.26
N ALA A 154 7.16 -10.21 5.91
CA ALA A 154 6.94 -8.81 6.24
C ALA A 154 6.50 -8.68 7.70
N LEU A 155 6.81 -7.54 8.31
CA LEU A 155 6.44 -7.23 9.68
C LEU A 155 5.75 -5.88 9.70
N VAL A 156 4.49 -5.84 10.13
CA VAL A 156 3.70 -4.62 10.21
C VAL A 156 3.41 -4.29 11.66
N ARG A 157 3.74 -3.07 12.09
CA ARG A 157 3.40 -2.61 13.44
C ARG A 157 1.92 -2.26 13.51
N VAL A 158 1.25 -2.80 14.52
CA VAL A 158 -0.17 -2.54 14.82
C VAL A 158 -0.23 -2.05 16.26
N PRO A 159 -0.11 -0.74 16.50
CA PRO A 159 -0.16 -0.20 17.86
C PRO A 159 -1.57 -0.33 18.44
N ARG A 160 -1.66 -0.35 19.76
CA ARG A 160 -2.92 -0.14 20.48
C ARG A 160 -3.50 1.22 20.10
N ARG A 161 -4.81 1.27 19.86
CA ARG A 161 -5.54 2.50 19.54
C ARG A 161 -6.73 2.61 20.45
N GLU A 162 -6.65 3.49 21.45
CA GLU A 162 -7.68 3.60 22.50
C GLU A 162 -9.10 3.80 21.96
N ALA A 163 -9.27 4.60 20.90
CA ALA A 163 -10.59 4.78 20.28
C ALA A 163 -11.13 3.47 19.66
N ASP A 164 -10.26 2.70 19.01
CA ASP A 164 -10.63 1.41 18.43
C ASP A 164 -10.86 0.37 19.53
N CYS A 165 -10.04 0.36 20.59
CA CYS A 165 -10.24 -0.48 21.78
C CYS A 165 -11.58 -0.20 22.46
N GLY A 166 -11.96 1.07 22.64
CA GLY A 166 -13.25 1.45 23.21
C GLY A 166 -14.42 0.96 22.36
N ARG A 167 -14.38 1.22 21.05
CA ARG A 167 -15.40 0.73 20.11
C ARG A 167 -15.50 -0.80 20.10
N LEU A 168 -14.35 -1.48 20.10
CA LEU A 168 -14.28 -2.92 20.16
C LEU A 168 -14.96 -3.44 21.42
N MET A 169 -14.62 -2.90 22.59
CA MET A 169 -15.21 -3.31 23.88
C MET A 169 -16.71 -3.12 23.89
N GLU A 170 -17.23 -1.95 23.50
CA GLU A 170 -18.68 -1.69 23.42
C GLU A 170 -19.40 -2.72 22.54
N THR A 171 -18.79 -3.06 21.39
CA THR A 171 -19.37 -4.00 20.43
C THR A 171 -19.33 -5.44 20.95
N LEU A 172 -18.23 -5.83 21.61
CA LEU A 172 -18.08 -7.15 22.22
C LEU A 172 -19.01 -7.33 23.41
N ASP A 173 -19.15 -6.31 24.28
CA ASP A 173 -20.08 -6.31 25.41
C ASP A 173 -21.53 -6.49 24.93
N ALA A 174 -21.93 -5.74 23.91
CA ALA A 174 -23.26 -5.84 23.32
C ALA A 174 -23.51 -7.24 22.74
N PHE A 175 -22.56 -7.80 22.00
CA PHE A 175 -22.66 -9.17 21.50
C PHE A 175 -22.69 -10.20 22.65
N TRP A 176 -21.85 -10.03 23.67
CA TRP A 176 -21.79 -10.94 24.80
C TRP A 176 -23.10 -10.95 25.60
N TRP A 177 -23.78 -9.81 25.72
CA TRP A 177 -25.12 -9.74 26.32
C TRP A 177 -26.11 -10.68 25.62
N HIS A 178 -26.09 -10.77 24.29
CA HIS A 178 -26.92 -11.71 23.53
C HIS A 178 -26.59 -13.18 23.82
N VAL A 179 -25.30 -13.49 23.94
CA VAL A 179 -24.84 -14.85 24.30
C VAL A 179 -25.27 -15.21 25.73
N ALA A 180 -25.03 -14.32 26.69
CA ALA A 180 -25.29 -14.55 28.11
C ALA A 180 -26.79 -14.65 28.45
N ASN A 181 -27.64 -13.92 27.72
CA ASN A 181 -29.09 -13.90 27.94
C ASN A 181 -29.85 -14.84 26.99
N ASP A 182 -29.14 -15.57 26.11
CA ASP A 182 -29.72 -16.42 25.07
C ASP A 182 -30.75 -15.71 24.18
N VAL A 183 -30.48 -14.44 23.84
CA VAL A 183 -31.32 -13.61 22.98
C VAL A 183 -30.70 -13.55 21.59
N GLU A 184 -31.43 -13.99 20.56
CA GLU A 184 -30.94 -13.95 19.18
C GLU A 184 -30.63 -12.50 18.73
N PRO A 185 -29.41 -12.22 18.25
CA PRO A 185 -29.06 -10.91 17.70
C PRO A 185 -29.47 -10.78 16.22
N GLY A 186 -29.69 -9.52 15.80
CA GLY A 186 -29.60 -9.15 14.39
C GLY A 186 -28.17 -8.76 14.02
N ASP A 187 -27.81 -8.92 12.75
CA ASP A 187 -26.48 -8.55 12.25
C ASP A 187 -26.35 -7.03 12.11
N PRO A 188 -25.40 -6.38 12.82
CA PRO A 188 -25.17 -4.95 12.69
C PRO A 188 -24.33 -4.64 11.43
N LEU A 189 -24.21 -3.35 11.11
CA LEU A 189 -23.27 -2.92 10.07
C LEU A 189 -21.82 -3.18 10.50
N PRO A 190 -20.95 -3.60 9.57
CA PRO A 190 -19.54 -3.84 9.88
C PRO A 190 -18.84 -2.58 10.40
N ALA A 191 -17.99 -2.76 11.40
CA ALA A 191 -17.06 -1.76 11.88
C ALA A 191 -15.78 -1.77 11.01
N GLU A 192 -15.61 -0.73 10.20
CA GLU A 192 -14.41 -0.58 9.39
C GLU A 192 -13.17 -0.40 10.25
N ALA A 193 -12.16 -1.24 9.98
CA ALA A 193 -10.82 -1.07 10.53
C ALA A 193 -10.08 0.07 9.80
N PRO A 194 -9.19 0.80 10.48
CA PRO A 194 -8.42 1.87 9.86
C PRO A 194 -7.51 1.33 8.76
N ALA A 195 -7.30 2.14 7.72
CA ALA A 195 -6.28 1.87 6.73
C ALA A 195 -4.88 1.95 7.37
N TYR A 196 -3.96 1.11 6.88
CA TYR A 196 -2.57 1.12 7.29
C TYR A 196 -1.70 1.63 6.15
N GLU A 197 -0.86 2.62 6.44
CA GLU A 197 0.22 3.03 5.55
C GLU A 197 1.51 2.34 5.99
N THR A 198 1.92 1.31 5.25
CA THR A 198 3.17 0.58 5.56
C THR A 198 4.41 1.30 5.06
N ARG A 199 4.23 2.35 4.24
CA ARG A 199 5.31 3.17 3.70
C ARG A 199 5.54 4.37 4.61
N ARG A 200 6.76 4.46 5.17
CA ARG A 200 7.15 5.63 5.98
C ARG A 200 7.39 6.86 5.12
N VAL A 201 7.04 8.03 5.65
CA VAL A 201 7.49 9.32 5.13
C VAL A 201 8.86 9.61 5.73
N VAL A 202 9.84 9.99 4.90
CA VAL A 202 11.23 10.18 5.32
C VAL A 202 11.72 11.55 4.89
N ASP A 203 12.30 12.30 5.83
CA ASP A 203 13.11 13.47 5.50
C ASP A 203 14.47 13.01 4.97
N MET A 204 14.69 13.24 3.68
CA MET A 204 15.90 12.85 2.97
C MET A 204 16.97 13.95 2.95
N ALA A 205 16.78 15.07 3.68
CA ALA A 205 17.72 16.20 3.70
C ALA A 205 19.15 15.79 4.11
N ARG A 206 19.30 14.79 4.98
CA ARG A 206 20.61 14.28 5.43
C ARG A 206 21.23 13.22 4.52
N HIS A 207 20.51 12.77 3.49
CA HIS A 207 21.04 11.83 2.52
C HIS A 207 21.76 12.60 1.40
N ASN A 208 23.08 12.76 1.53
CA ASN A 208 23.91 13.63 0.67
C ASN A 208 23.59 13.54 -0.83
N ARG A 209 23.52 12.32 -1.39
CA ARG A 209 23.24 12.13 -2.83
C ARG A 209 21.81 12.52 -3.22
N PHE A 210 20.84 12.32 -2.32
CA PHE A 210 19.44 12.66 -2.59
C PHE A 210 19.28 14.18 -2.56
N ALA A 211 19.80 14.82 -1.50
CA ALA A 211 19.75 16.27 -1.35
C ALA A 211 20.45 16.99 -2.51
N ALA A 212 21.62 16.52 -2.95
CA ALA A 212 22.34 17.10 -4.09
C ALA A 212 21.54 17.02 -5.40
N LEU A 213 20.98 15.85 -5.74
CA LEU A 213 20.16 15.67 -6.94
C LEU A 213 18.85 16.48 -6.88
N ALA A 214 18.25 16.57 -5.68
CA ALA A 214 17.04 17.37 -5.49
C ALA A 214 17.31 18.86 -5.72
N ALA A 215 18.39 19.41 -5.16
CA ALA A 215 18.80 20.80 -5.39
C ALA A 215 19.10 21.05 -6.88
N GLU A 216 19.83 20.15 -7.52
CA GLU A 216 20.16 20.22 -8.94
C GLU A 216 18.91 20.25 -9.85
N LEU A 217 17.88 19.48 -9.53
CA LEU A 217 16.60 19.48 -10.26
C LEU A 217 15.79 20.76 -10.02
N VAL A 218 15.79 21.28 -8.79
CA VAL A 218 15.12 22.54 -8.46
C VAL A 218 15.76 23.70 -9.21
N ASP A 219 17.09 23.80 -9.21
CA ASP A 219 17.83 24.85 -9.90
C ASP A 219 17.62 24.82 -11.41
N ARG A 220 17.51 23.62 -12.00
CA ARG A 220 17.28 23.44 -13.44
C ARG A 220 15.81 23.43 -13.86
N ARG A 221 14.87 23.59 -12.93
CA ARG A 221 13.43 23.48 -13.23
C ARG A 221 12.98 24.46 -14.31
N ALA A 222 13.41 25.72 -14.23
CA ALA A 222 13.04 26.75 -15.21
C ALA A 222 13.60 26.44 -16.61
N ALA A 223 14.87 26.06 -16.69
CA ALA A 223 15.50 25.67 -17.95
C ALA A 223 14.87 24.41 -18.54
N ALA A 224 14.55 23.41 -17.72
CA ALA A 224 13.87 22.19 -18.15
C ALA A 224 12.47 22.49 -18.70
N LEU A 225 11.74 23.43 -18.10
CA LEU A 225 10.43 23.87 -18.61
C LEU A 225 10.58 24.59 -19.96
N ALA A 226 11.52 25.53 -20.06
CA ALA A 226 11.80 26.25 -21.30
C ALA A 226 12.21 25.31 -22.45
N VAL A 227 13.00 24.27 -22.16
CA VAL A 227 13.33 23.23 -23.15
C VAL A 227 12.07 22.50 -23.61
N ARG A 228 11.17 22.09 -22.69
CA ARG A 228 9.92 21.42 -23.07
C ARG A 228 9.01 22.31 -23.91
N GLU A 229 8.92 23.59 -23.59
CA GLU A 229 8.18 24.58 -24.39
C GLU A 229 8.79 24.74 -25.78
N ALA A 230 10.12 24.88 -25.89
CA ALA A 230 10.83 24.96 -27.16
C ALA A 230 10.68 23.68 -28.00
N GLU A 231 10.73 22.49 -27.39
CA GLU A 231 10.48 21.23 -28.09
C GLU A 231 9.05 21.14 -28.65
N ALA A 232 8.06 21.62 -27.89
CA ALA A 232 6.67 21.68 -28.35
C ALA A 232 6.52 22.66 -29.52
N ALA A 233 7.10 23.85 -29.40
CA ALA A 233 7.10 24.87 -30.46
C ALA A 233 7.77 24.33 -31.74
N LEU A 234 8.94 23.69 -31.62
CA LEU A 234 9.62 23.07 -32.77
C LEU A 234 8.76 21.99 -33.43
N LYS A 235 8.09 21.13 -32.66
CA LYS A 235 7.17 20.12 -33.20
C LYS A 235 5.97 20.76 -33.92
N ALA A 236 5.44 21.87 -33.42
CA ALA A 236 4.35 22.60 -34.08
C ALA A 236 4.76 23.22 -35.42
N LEU A 237 6.05 23.57 -35.57
CA LEU A 237 6.61 24.07 -36.84
C LEU A 237 6.87 22.97 -37.88
N MET A 238 6.64 21.68 -37.56
CA MET A 238 6.89 20.58 -38.48
C MET A 238 5.93 20.62 -39.68
N PRO A 239 6.43 20.73 -40.93
CA PRO A 239 5.57 20.75 -42.12
C PRO A 239 4.72 19.48 -42.24
N ALA A 240 3.46 19.61 -42.68
CA ALA A 240 2.50 18.50 -42.75
C ALA A 240 2.89 17.41 -43.76
N ASP A 241 3.71 17.72 -44.76
CA ASP A 241 4.22 16.80 -45.79
C ASP A 241 5.62 16.25 -45.47
N ALA A 242 6.35 16.86 -44.54
CA ALA A 242 7.71 16.45 -44.20
C ALA A 242 7.73 15.16 -43.35
N ARG A 243 8.56 14.18 -43.77
CA ARG A 243 8.89 13.02 -42.92
C ARG A 243 9.98 13.36 -41.90
N ILE A 244 10.95 14.18 -42.29
CA ILE A 244 12.07 14.63 -41.45
C ILE A 244 12.28 16.12 -41.71
N ALA A 245 12.44 16.91 -40.64
CA ALA A 245 12.86 18.31 -40.71
C ALA A 245 14.05 18.50 -39.76
N PHE A 246 15.06 19.26 -40.16
CA PHE A 246 16.30 19.34 -39.38
C PHE A 246 16.98 20.69 -39.52
N VAL A 247 17.79 21.02 -38.51
CA VAL A 247 18.79 22.08 -38.54
C VAL A 247 20.14 21.43 -38.30
N ALA A 248 21.03 21.52 -39.28
CA ALA A 248 22.39 21.03 -39.14
C ALA A 248 23.17 21.94 -38.18
N GLY A 249 23.96 21.36 -37.28
CA GLY A 249 24.94 22.12 -36.51
C GLY A 249 26.21 22.33 -37.32
N GLU A 250 26.92 23.41 -37.02
CA GLU A 250 28.20 23.74 -37.65
C GLU A 250 29.32 22.75 -37.26
N GLU A 251 29.18 22.06 -36.11
CA GLU A 251 30.12 21.05 -35.62
C GLU A 251 29.51 19.64 -35.59
N PRO A 252 30.32 18.57 -35.75
CA PRO A 252 29.84 17.19 -35.59
C PRO A 252 29.19 16.96 -34.21
N GLY A 253 27.92 16.54 -34.22
CA GLY A 253 27.15 16.30 -32.99
C GLY A 253 26.30 17.48 -32.52
N ARG A 254 26.47 18.68 -33.13
CA ARG A 254 25.54 19.80 -33.00
C ARG A 254 24.42 19.66 -34.05
N GLY A 255 23.23 20.16 -33.73
CA GLY A 255 22.06 20.10 -34.59
C GLY A 255 20.90 19.35 -33.96
N LEU A 256 19.78 19.35 -34.66
CA LEU A 256 18.53 18.75 -34.20
C LEU A 256 17.71 18.33 -35.41
N TYR A 257 17.01 17.21 -35.30
CA TYR A 257 16.00 16.82 -36.28
C TYR A 257 14.73 16.29 -35.63
N LEU A 258 13.62 16.57 -36.30
CA LEU A 258 12.32 15.98 -36.09
C LEU A 258 12.11 14.84 -37.07
N ALA A 259 11.48 13.76 -36.63
CA ALA A 259 11.08 12.66 -37.48
C ALA A 259 9.62 12.27 -37.19
N ARG A 260 8.85 12.12 -38.27
CA ARG A 260 7.48 11.61 -38.25
C ARG A 260 7.47 10.12 -38.57
N ASP A 261 6.80 9.33 -37.74
CA ASP A 261 6.57 7.91 -38.00
C ASP A 261 5.38 7.67 -38.95
N ARG A 262 5.06 6.40 -39.21
CA ARG A 262 3.95 6.03 -40.12
C ARG A 262 2.58 6.38 -39.55
N GLU A 263 2.49 6.51 -38.22
CA GLU A 263 1.26 6.87 -37.50
C GLU A 263 1.14 8.39 -37.25
N GLY A 264 2.07 9.20 -37.77
CA GLY A 264 2.06 10.65 -37.66
C GLY A 264 2.70 11.23 -36.40
N ARG A 265 3.25 10.40 -35.50
CA ARG A 265 3.87 10.88 -34.25
C ARG A 265 5.23 11.51 -34.52
N LEU A 266 5.51 12.61 -33.82
CA LEU A 266 6.76 13.36 -33.94
C LEU A 266 7.74 13.01 -32.81
N SER A 267 8.97 12.68 -33.20
CA SER A 267 10.11 12.53 -32.30
C SER A 267 11.16 13.59 -32.57
N LEU A 268 11.77 14.13 -31.52
CA LEU A 268 12.85 15.11 -31.57
C LEU A 268 14.15 14.43 -31.15
N ARG A 269 15.22 14.66 -31.92
CA ARG A 269 16.51 14.02 -31.69
C ARG A 269 17.63 15.05 -31.89
N TYR A 270 18.57 15.04 -30.95
CA TYR A 270 19.79 15.85 -31.04
C TYR A 270 20.79 15.20 -32.01
N GLY A 271 21.52 16.04 -32.74
CA GLY A 271 22.52 15.63 -33.74
C GLY A 271 21.97 15.59 -35.16
N ALA A 272 22.72 14.93 -36.05
CA ALA A 272 22.43 14.88 -37.48
C ALA A 272 21.33 13.84 -37.82
N PRO A 273 20.49 14.11 -38.84
CA PRO A 273 19.54 13.14 -39.35
C PRO A 273 20.25 11.98 -40.09
N PRO A 274 19.55 10.88 -40.39
CA PRO A 274 20.11 9.77 -41.18
C PRO A 274 20.63 10.24 -42.55
N ARG A 275 21.77 9.71 -43.02
CA ARG A 275 22.40 10.09 -44.31
C ARG A 275 21.42 10.14 -45.49
N ARG A 276 20.58 9.11 -45.63
CA ARG A 276 19.56 9.04 -46.70
C ARG A 276 18.61 10.24 -46.71
N ALA A 277 18.33 10.84 -45.55
CA ALA A 277 17.49 12.02 -45.44
C ALA A 277 18.23 13.29 -45.84
N LEU A 278 19.55 13.35 -45.62
CA LEU A 278 20.41 14.45 -46.10
C LEU A 278 20.54 14.42 -47.62
N ASP A 279 20.71 13.22 -48.20
CA ASP A 279 20.89 13.04 -49.65
C ASP A 279 19.68 13.50 -50.48
N THR A 280 18.49 13.47 -49.87
CA THR A 280 17.21 13.87 -50.50
C THR A 280 16.63 15.13 -49.87
N ALA A 281 17.40 15.88 -49.08
CA ALA A 281 16.90 17.06 -48.40
C ALA A 281 16.71 18.21 -49.41
N GLU A 282 15.52 18.79 -49.41
CA GLU A 282 15.23 20.01 -50.15
C GLU A 282 15.20 21.21 -49.20
N PRO A 283 15.72 22.39 -49.59
CA PRO A 283 15.62 23.59 -48.77
C PRO A 283 14.15 23.94 -48.55
N TRP A 284 13.77 24.17 -47.29
CA TRP A 284 12.42 24.64 -46.98
C TRP A 284 12.16 25.99 -47.66
N ARG A 285 11.02 26.11 -48.32
CA ARG A 285 10.54 27.37 -48.90
C ARG A 285 9.18 27.68 -48.29
N PRO A 286 8.97 28.88 -47.73
CA PRO A 286 7.63 29.27 -47.30
C PRO A 286 6.69 29.27 -48.51
N ALA A 287 5.46 28.79 -48.33
CA ALA A 287 4.40 29.09 -49.29
C ALA A 287 4.30 30.63 -49.40
N THR A 288 4.22 31.15 -50.62
CA THR A 288 4.18 32.60 -50.91
C THR A 288 3.28 33.34 -49.93
N ALA A 289 3.85 34.30 -49.20
CA ALA A 289 3.18 35.07 -48.16
C ALA A 289 1.98 35.85 -48.72
N ASP A 290 0.81 35.68 -48.12
CA ASP A 290 -0.16 36.76 -48.01
C ASP A 290 0.50 37.85 -47.13
N PRO A 291 0.62 39.12 -47.56
CA PRO A 291 1.48 40.12 -46.91
C PRO A 291 0.87 40.69 -45.62
N SER A 292 0.32 39.83 -44.77
CA SER A 292 -0.02 40.21 -43.40
C SER A 292 1.20 39.98 -42.51
N PRO A 293 1.64 40.96 -41.70
CA PRO A 293 2.84 40.83 -40.90
C PRO A 293 2.72 39.67 -39.90
N ASP A 294 3.76 38.82 -39.85
CA ASP A 294 3.89 37.75 -38.88
C ASP A 294 3.69 38.31 -37.45
N PRO A 295 2.85 37.69 -36.61
CA PRO A 295 2.70 38.13 -35.23
C PRO A 295 4.05 37.94 -34.51
N SER A 296 4.51 39.02 -33.86
CA SER A 296 5.75 39.00 -33.08
C SER A 296 5.75 37.89 -32.03
N LEU A 297 6.94 37.42 -31.63
CA LEU A 297 7.12 36.40 -30.60
C LEU A 297 6.35 36.74 -29.30
N ASP A 298 6.26 38.02 -28.95
CA ASP A 298 5.49 38.52 -27.79
C ASP A 298 3.97 38.40 -27.98
N ALA A 299 3.47 38.52 -29.21
CA ALA A 299 2.04 38.37 -29.54
C ALA A 299 1.59 36.91 -29.43
N VAL A 300 2.47 35.96 -29.77
CA VAL A 300 2.22 34.52 -29.63
C VAL A 300 2.21 34.09 -28.16
N LEU A 301 3.05 34.72 -27.33
CA LEU A 301 3.15 34.42 -25.89
C LEU A 301 2.05 35.08 -25.04
N SER A 302 1.46 36.20 -25.50
CA SER A 302 0.43 36.97 -24.77
C SER A 302 -1.02 36.61 -25.13
N GLY A 303 -1.24 35.88 -26.23
CA GLY A 303 -2.54 35.33 -26.61
C GLY A 303 -2.93 34.18 -25.70
N GLY A 304 -3.42 34.51 -24.50
CA GLY A 304 -3.85 33.56 -23.49
C GLY A 304 -4.73 32.43 -24.05
N TRP A 305 -4.55 31.24 -23.48
CA TRP A 305 -5.30 30.01 -23.74
C TRP A 305 -6.79 30.27 -23.95
N GLY A 306 -7.20 30.34 -25.22
CA GLY A 306 -8.59 30.44 -25.65
C GLY A 306 -9.13 29.04 -25.94
N GLU A 307 -10.26 28.74 -25.30
CA GLU A 307 -10.98 27.47 -25.24
C GLU A 307 -11.23 26.78 -26.59
N GLY A 308 -11.50 25.49 -26.48
CA GLY A 308 -11.61 24.55 -27.59
C GLY A 308 -12.57 24.96 -28.70
N ARG A 309 -12.28 24.45 -29.90
CA ARG A 309 -13.28 24.25 -30.94
C ARG A 309 -13.24 22.82 -31.42
N ASP A 310 -14.23 22.10 -30.89
CA ASP A 310 -15.11 21.12 -31.50
C ASP A 310 -14.75 20.50 -32.85
N GLU A 311 -14.94 19.18 -32.85
CA GLU A 311 -15.20 18.28 -33.96
C GLU A 311 -16.08 18.90 -35.07
N ARG A 312 -15.69 18.73 -36.34
CA ARG A 312 -16.41 17.89 -37.31
C ARG A 312 -15.86 18.02 -38.74
N TYR A 313 -15.86 16.86 -39.40
CA TYR A 313 -15.58 16.49 -40.79
C TYR A 313 -14.12 16.23 -41.17
#